data_AF-A0A5R2N514-F1
#
_entry.id   AF-A0A5R2N514-F1
#
_cell.length_a   1.000
_cell.length_b   1.000
_cell.length_c   1.000
_cell.angle_alpha   90.00
_cell.angle_beta   90.00
_cell.angle_gamma   90.00
#
_symmetry.space_group_name_H-M   'P 1'
#
loop_
_entity.id
_entity.type
_entity.pdbx_description
1 polymer ?
#
loop_
_entity_poly.entity_id
_entity_poly.type
_entity_poly.pdbx_seq_one_letter_code
_entity_poly.pdbx_strand_id
1 'polypeptide(L)'
;TFFGSVGLSSERGLEFLGIYTGPVLVFVFGFPLLNRIVRLAKTEKITSVADFLGARYGKSFTVAAIATLIATIGAVPYIALQLKAISGSVSLMVEHYTGSPPSFDPFVSDISLVVAMLLALFAVLFGTRHADATEHQDGLVLAVAVETVVKLAAFLAIGLMVTFLIFGGPGDMF
;
A
#
# COMPACT_ATOMS: atom_id res chain seq x y z
N THR A 1 -1.62 -0.40 4.96
CA THR A 1 -2.58 -1.54 4.99
C THR A 1 -3.59 -1.29 6.07
N PHE A 2 -4.84 -0.98 5.72
CA PHE A 2 -5.92 -0.86 6.71
C PHE A 2 -6.56 -2.21 6.99
N PHE A 3 -7.33 -2.70 6.01
CA PHE A 3 -8.09 -3.94 6.12
C PHE A 3 -7.23 -5.18 6.36
N GLY A 4 -6.04 -5.27 5.76
CA GLY A 4 -5.16 -6.42 5.93
C GLY A 4 -4.70 -6.63 7.37
N SER A 5 -4.35 -5.55 8.08
CA SER A 5 -3.88 -5.66 9.47
C SER A 5 -5.02 -5.81 10.46
N VAL A 6 -6.14 -5.13 10.24
CA VAL A 6 -7.35 -5.29 11.07
C VAL A 6 -7.93 -6.70 10.92
N GLY A 7 -8.05 -7.20 9.68
CA GLY A 7 -8.55 -8.55 9.41
C GLY A 7 -7.65 -9.63 10.00
N LEU A 8 -6.33 -9.52 9.80
CA LEU A 8 -5.38 -10.46 10.40
C LEU A 8 -5.39 -10.39 11.94
N SER A 9 -5.58 -9.19 12.51
CA SER A 9 -5.74 -9.04 13.96
C SER A 9 -7.04 -9.66 14.48
N SER A 10 -8.12 -9.57 13.70
CA SER A 10 -9.41 -10.16 14.05
C SER A 10 -9.39 -11.69 13.98
N GLU A 11 -8.67 -12.28 13.02
CA GLU A 11 -8.61 -13.73 12.83
C GLU A 11 -7.50 -14.40 13.65
N ARG A 12 -6.36 -13.72 13.83
CA ARG A 12 -5.12 -14.32 14.37
C ARG A 12 -4.43 -13.48 15.44
N GLY A 13 -5.12 -12.49 16.00
CA GLY A 13 -4.61 -11.69 17.12
C GLY A 13 -3.31 -10.97 16.76
N LEU A 14 -2.25 -11.16 17.53
CA LEU A 14 -1.00 -10.38 17.39
C LEU A 14 -0.12 -10.75 16.19
N GLU A 15 -0.49 -11.74 15.37
CA GLU A 15 0.30 -12.16 14.20
C GLU A 15 0.56 -11.02 13.20
N PHE A 16 -0.32 -10.02 13.13
CA PHE A 16 -0.14 -8.88 12.23
C PHE A 16 1.14 -8.09 12.50
N LEU A 17 1.66 -8.11 13.74
CA LEU A 17 2.90 -7.42 14.12
C LEU A 17 4.12 -8.00 13.40
N GLY A 18 4.13 -9.31 13.10
CA GLY A 18 5.27 -9.98 12.47
C GLY A 18 5.66 -9.36 11.13
N ILE A 19 4.67 -8.94 10.34
CA ILE A 19 4.89 -8.30 9.02
C ILE A 19 5.59 -6.94 9.18
N TYR A 20 5.35 -6.23 10.30
CA TYR A 20 5.97 -4.94 10.58
C TYR A 20 7.35 -5.08 11.25
N THR A 21 7.55 -6.13 12.04
CA THR A 21 8.84 -6.42 12.69
C THR A 21 9.96 -6.61 11.67
N GLY A 22 9.70 -7.29 10.54
CA GLY A 22 10.70 -7.53 9.49
C GLY A 22 11.36 -6.24 8.98
N PRO A 23 10.59 -5.28 8.44
CA PRO A 23 11.12 -3.97 8.05
C PRO A 23 11.84 -3.24 9.17
N VAL A 24 11.32 -3.26 10.40
CA VAL A 24 11.98 -2.62 11.55
C VAL A 24 13.37 -3.21 11.78
N LEU A 25 13.50 -4.54 11.76
CA LEU A 25 14.81 -5.20 11.90
C LEU A 25 15.76 -4.84 10.75
N VAL A 26 15.26 -4.79 9.51
CA VAL A 26 16.07 -4.40 8.35
C VAL A 26 16.55 -2.95 8.47
N PHE A 27 15.71 -2.03 8.95
CA PHE A 27 16.12 -0.64 9.16
C PHE A 27 17.06 -0.47 10.36
N VAL A 28 16.90 -1.24 11.43
CA VAL A 28 17.75 -1.16 12.63
C VAL A 28 19.12 -1.80 12.40
N PHE A 29 19.16 -3.03 11.90
CA PHE A 29 20.39 -3.81 11.75
C PHE A 29 20.99 -3.72 10.33
N GLY A 30 20.15 -3.57 9.31
CA GLY A 30 20.55 -3.49 7.91
C GLY A 30 20.84 -2.07 7.41
N PHE A 31 20.76 -1.04 8.26
CA PHE A 31 21.03 0.35 7.88
C PHE A 31 22.32 0.57 7.06
N PRO A 32 23.49 0.02 7.43
CA PRO A 32 24.71 0.22 6.63
C PRO A 32 24.61 -0.40 5.23
N LEU A 33 23.89 -1.52 5.10
CA LEU A 33 23.62 -2.16 3.81
C LEU A 33 22.69 -1.29 2.95
N LEU A 34 21.60 -0.78 3.54
CA LEU A 34 20.67 0.11 2.86
C LEU A 34 21.38 1.37 2.34
N ASN A 35 22.21 2.01 3.16
CA ASN A 35 23.00 3.16 2.75
C ASN A 35 23.94 2.85 1.59
N ARG A 36 24.53 1.65 1.56
CA ARG A 36 25.39 1.22 0.47
C ARG A 36 24.60 1.02 -0.82
N ILE A 37 23.42 0.41 -0.74
CA ILE A 37 22.51 0.22 -1.89
C ILE A 37 22.08 1.57 -2.46
N VAL A 38 21.61 2.48 -1.61
CA VAL A 38 21.16 3.82 -2.03
C VAL A 38 22.30 4.62 -2.65
N ARG A 39 23.51 4.58 -2.06
CA ARG A 39 24.68 5.26 -2.62
C ARG A 39 25.01 4.74 -4.02
N LEU A 40 25.05 3.42 -4.19
CA LEU A 40 25.34 2.80 -5.48
C LEU A 40 24.28 3.15 -6.54
N ALA A 41 23.00 3.10 -6.16
CA ALA A 41 21.90 3.46 -7.06
C ALA A 41 22.02 4.92 -7.53
N LYS A 42 22.36 5.86 -6.63
CA LYS A 42 22.57 7.27 -6.98
C LYS A 42 23.81 7.49 -7.86
N THR A 43 24.93 6.83 -7.57
CA THR A 43 26.17 6.97 -8.35
C THR A 43 26.00 6.48 -9.79
N GLU A 44 25.29 5.36 -9.98
CA GLU A 44 25.07 4.74 -11.29
C GLU A 44 23.78 5.25 -11.99
N LYS A 45 23.08 6.23 -11.41
CA LYS A 45 21.79 6.76 -11.91
C LYS A 45 20.75 5.67 -12.18
N ILE A 46 20.72 4.66 -11.31
CA ILE A 46 19.78 3.54 -11.39
C ILE A 46 18.43 3.98 -10.82
N THR A 47 17.37 3.87 -11.62
CA THR A 47 16.01 4.30 -11.26
C THR A 47 15.07 3.15 -10.93
N SER A 48 15.47 1.90 -11.16
CA SER A 48 14.65 0.71 -10.89
C SER A 48 15.42 -0.42 -10.20
N VAL A 49 14.70 -1.29 -9.49
CA VAL A 49 15.29 -2.50 -8.85
C VAL A 49 15.82 -3.48 -9.89
N ALA A 50 15.17 -3.56 -11.07
CA ALA A 50 15.61 -4.42 -12.16
C ALA A 50 16.95 -3.94 -12.75
N ASP A 51 17.10 -2.63 -12.94
CA ASP A 51 18.35 -2.02 -13.40
C ASP A 51 19.46 -2.17 -12.35
N PHE A 52 19.10 -2.09 -11.06
CA PHE A 52 20.03 -2.35 -9.97
C PHE A 52 20.60 -3.77 -10.01
N LEU A 53 19.74 -4.76 -10.20
CA LEU A 53 20.14 -6.15 -10.35
C LEU A 53 20.96 -6.33 -11.65
N GLY A 54 20.51 -5.82 -12.79
CA GLY A 54 21.24 -5.90 -14.05
C GLY A 54 22.65 -5.32 -13.96
N ALA A 55 22.80 -4.13 -13.37
CA ALA A 55 24.09 -3.47 -13.15
C ALA A 55 25.02 -4.29 -12.23
N ARG A 56 24.47 -4.93 -11.20
CA ARG A 56 25.24 -5.78 -10.28
C ARG A 56 25.87 -7.00 -10.96
N TYR A 57 25.21 -7.54 -12.00
CA TYR A 57 25.68 -8.70 -12.77
C TYR A 57 26.31 -8.31 -14.12
N GLY A 58 26.95 -7.15 -14.21
CA GLY A 58 27.70 -6.73 -15.39
C GLY A 58 26.83 -6.23 -16.55
N LYS A 59 25.72 -5.53 -16.24
CA LYS A 59 24.73 -5.03 -17.20
C LYS A 59 24.05 -6.16 -17.99
N SER A 60 23.82 -7.30 -17.34
CA SER A 60 23.12 -8.42 -17.96
C SER A 60 21.65 -8.07 -18.20
N PHE A 61 21.26 -7.98 -19.47
CA PHE A 61 19.88 -7.76 -19.88
C PHE A 61 18.95 -8.87 -19.37
N THR A 62 19.40 -10.12 -19.37
CA THR A 62 18.61 -11.27 -18.91
C THR A 62 18.23 -11.15 -17.44
N VAL A 63 19.17 -10.73 -16.58
CA VAL A 63 18.88 -10.55 -15.15
C VAL A 63 17.89 -9.42 -14.92
N ALA A 64 18.07 -8.29 -15.60
CA ALA A 64 17.13 -7.18 -15.53
C ALA A 64 15.73 -7.59 -16.03
N ALA A 65 15.64 -8.31 -17.15
CA ALA A 65 14.38 -8.78 -17.70
C ALA A 65 13.63 -9.72 -16.75
N ILE A 66 14.35 -10.69 -16.15
CA ILE A 66 13.75 -11.61 -15.16
C ILE A 66 13.27 -10.83 -13.92
N ALA A 67 14.08 -9.89 -13.42
CA ALA A 67 13.70 -9.06 -12.28
C ALA A 67 12.44 -8.21 -12.58
N THR A 68 12.36 -7.61 -13.76
CA THR A 68 11.17 -6.86 -14.22
C THR A 68 9.95 -7.76 -14.32
N LEU A 69 10.10 -8.98 -14.84
CA LEU A 69 9.00 -9.94 -14.95
C LEU A 69 8.47 -10.33 -13.56
N ILE A 70 9.36 -10.67 -12.63
CA ILE A 70 9.00 -11.00 -11.24
C ILE A 70 8.29 -9.81 -10.59
N ALA A 71 8.85 -8.60 -10.73
CA ALA A 71 8.25 -7.39 -10.17
C ALA A 71 6.85 -7.12 -10.76
N THR A 72 6.68 -7.31 -12.06
CA THR A 72 5.38 -7.15 -12.74
C THR A 72 4.36 -8.17 -12.24
N ILE A 73 4.75 -9.45 -12.18
CA ILE A 73 3.90 -10.54 -11.69
C ILE A 73 3.49 -10.31 -10.23
N GLY A 74 4.35 -9.72 -9.40
CA GLY A 74 4.01 -9.36 -8.01
C GLY A 74 3.16 -8.10 -7.89
N ALA A 75 3.41 -7.08 -8.71
CA ALA A 75 2.72 -5.80 -8.64
C ALA A 75 1.25 -5.89 -9.08
N VAL A 76 0.95 -6.63 -10.15
CA VAL A 76 -0.42 -6.80 -10.68
C VAL A 76 -1.41 -7.32 -9.62
N PRO A 77 -1.19 -8.47 -8.96
CA PRO A 77 -2.11 -8.97 -7.95
C PRO A 77 -2.15 -8.07 -6.71
N TYR A 78 -1.04 -7.43 -6.36
CA TYR A 78 -1.03 -6.46 -5.26
C TYR A 78 -1.95 -5.27 -5.54
N ILE A 79 -1.87 -4.68 -6.74
CA ILE A 79 -2.77 -3.61 -7.17
C ILE A 79 -4.22 -4.09 -7.16
N ALA A 80 -4.48 -5.32 -7.66
CA ALA A 80 -5.82 -5.91 -7.64
C ALA A 80 -6.38 -6.04 -6.22
N LEU A 81 -5.58 -6.49 -5.25
CA LEU A 81 -5.97 -6.57 -3.84
C LEU A 81 -6.27 -5.19 -3.24
N GLN A 82 -5.48 -4.17 -3.59
CA GLN A 82 -5.74 -2.80 -3.14
C GLN A 82 -7.03 -2.23 -3.74
N LEU A 83 -7.29 -2.46 -5.03
CA LEU A 83 -8.54 -2.07 -5.68
C LEU A 83 -9.75 -2.75 -5.03
N LYS A 84 -9.63 -4.04 -4.69
CA LYS A 84 -10.67 -4.78 -3.97
C LYS A 84 -10.97 -4.17 -2.60
N ALA A 85 -9.94 -3.77 -1.86
CA ALA A 85 -10.12 -3.12 -0.56
C ALA A 85 -10.83 -1.75 -0.67
N ILE A 86 -10.48 -0.94 -1.68
CA ILE A 86 -11.12 0.36 -1.93
C ILE A 86 -12.58 0.15 -2.35
N SER A 87 -12.82 -0.72 -3.33
CA SER A 87 -14.16 -1.05 -3.81
C SER A 87 -15.07 -1.54 -2.68
N GLY A 88 -14.59 -2.48 -1.86
CA GLY A 88 -15.33 -2.97 -0.70
C GLY A 88 -15.69 -1.87 0.30
N SER A 89 -14.77 -0.92 0.53
CA SER A 89 -15.03 0.23 1.41
C SER A 89 -16.16 1.11 0.87
N VAL A 90 -16.13 1.42 -0.43
CA VAL A 90 -17.17 2.25 -1.09
C VAL A 90 -18.52 1.54 -1.06
N SER A 91 -18.56 0.24 -1.35
CA SER A 91 -19.78 -0.56 -1.32
C SER A 91 -20.44 -0.55 0.06
N LEU A 92 -19.66 -0.71 1.14
CA LEU A 92 -20.17 -0.64 2.51
C LEU A 92 -20.74 0.75 2.85
N MET A 93 -20.11 1.83 2.38
CA MET A 93 -20.64 3.18 2.57
C MET A 93 -21.96 3.37 1.82
N VAL A 94 -22.03 2.94 0.55
CA VAL A 94 -23.25 3.07 -0.26
C VAL A 94 -24.41 2.30 0.38
N GLU A 95 -24.19 1.05 0.79
CA GLU A 95 -25.20 0.22 1.47
C GLU A 95 -25.75 0.90 2.74
N HIS A 96 -24.87 1.51 3.53
CA HIS A 96 -25.27 2.22 4.74
C HIS A 96 -26.19 3.42 4.47
N TYR A 97 -25.98 4.16 3.37
CA TYR A 97 -26.76 5.36 3.04
C TYR A 97 -28.03 5.07 2.24
N THR A 98 -28.07 4.02 1.41
CA THR A 98 -29.24 3.71 0.57
C THR A 98 -30.23 2.75 1.23
N GLY A 99 -29.84 2.07 2.32
CA GLY A 99 -30.73 1.19 3.11
C GLY A 99 -31.24 -0.04 2.36
N SER A 100 -30.69 -0.34 1.18
CA SER A 100 -31.01 -1.50 0.36
C SER A 100 -29.70 -2.18 -0.05
N PRO A 101 -29.62 -3.52 -0.06
CA PRO A 101 -28.49 -4.22 -0.63
C PRO A 101 -28.25 -3.69 -2.05
N PRO A 102 -27.01 -3.44 -2.48
CA PRO A 102 -26.74 -3.04 -3.85
C PRO A 102 -27.36 -4.08 -4.79
N SER A 103 -28.39 -3.67 -5.53
CA SER A 103 -28.99 -4.51 -6.55
C SER A 103 -27.92 -4.80 -7.59
N PHE A 104 -27.49 -6.06 -7.68
CA PHE A 104 -26.53 -6.50 -8.67
C PHE A 104 -27.16 -6.37 -10.07
N ASP A 105 -26.98 -5.23 -10.72
CA ASP A 105 -27.40 -5.02 -12.11
C ASP A 105 -26.19 -5.27 -13.03
N PRO A 106 -26.11 -6.41 -13.75
CA PRO A 106 -24.90 -6.88 -14.46
C PRO A 106 -24.25 -5.89 -15.44
N PHE A 107 -24.96 -4.82 -15.84
CA PHE A 107 -24.45 -3.77 -16.73
C PHE A 107 -23.98 -2.50 -15.98
N VAL A 108 -24.32 -2.34 -14.70
CA VAL A 108 -23.88 -1.25 -13.79
C VAL A 108 -23.00 -1.81 -12.63
N SER A 109 -22.94 -3.14 -12.48
CA SER A 109 -22.38 -3.91 -11.34
C SER A 109 -20.88 -4.16 -11.38
N ASP A 110 -20.07 -3.10 -11.30
CA ASP A 110 -18.83 -3.27 -10.53
C ASP A 110 -18.36 -1.90 -10.05
N ILE A 111 -18.71 -1.54 -8.81
CA ILE A 111 -18.12 -0.41 -8.10
C ILE A 111 -16.60 -0.46 -8.22
N SER A 112 -16.02 -1.68 -8.26
CA SER A 112 -14.60 -1.93 -8.50
C SER A 112 -14.10 -1.37 -9.84
N LEU A 113 -14.86 -1.55 -10.92
CA LEU A 113 -14.48 -1.08 -12.26
C LEU A 113 -14.57 0.45 -12.36
N VAL A 114 -15.62 1.05 -11.81
CA VAL A 114 -15.78 2.52 -11.79
C VAL A 114 -14.66 3.17 -10.96
N VAL A 115 -14.39 2.63 -9.77
CA VAL A 115 -13.28 3.06 -8.91
C VAL A 115 -11.94 2.88 -9.62
N ALA A 116 -11.71 1.74 -10.27
CA ALA A 116 -10.49 1.48 -11.03
C ALA A 116 -10.30 2.47 -12.19
N MET A 117 -11.36 2.78 -12.95
CA MET A 117 -11.30 3.76 -14.03
C MET A 117 -11.01 5.17 -13.51
N LEU A 118 -11.63 5.59 -12.41
CA LEU A 118 -11.35 6.89 -11.78
C LEU A 118 -9.91 6.98 -11.28
N LEU A 119 -9.42 5.93 -10.62
CA LEU A 119 -8.01 5.86 -10.17
C LEU A 119 -7.03 5.83 -11.34
N ALA A 120 -7.36 5.11 -12.41
CA ALA A 120 -6.55 5.08 -13.63
C ALA A 120 -6.51 6.46 -14.30
N LEU A 121 -7.66 7.14 -14.43
CA LEU A 121 -7.74 8.50 -14.95
C LEU A 121 -6.91 9.47 -14.11
N PHE A 122 -7.04 9.40 -12.78
CA PHE A 122 -6.25 10.19 -11.84
C PHE A 122 -4.75 9.91 -12.02
N ALA A 123 -4.35 8.64 -12.09
CA ALA A 123 -2.96 8.25 -12.31
C ALA A 123 -2.41 8.76 -13.65
N VAL A 124 -3.20 8.76 -14.73
CA VAL A 124 -2.78 9.30 -16.04
C VAL A 124 -2.64 10.81 -15.97
N LEU A 125 -3.61 11.52 -15.40
CA LEU A 125 -3.64 12.99 -15.32
C LEU A 125 -2.51 13.55 -14.44
N PHE A 126 -2.19 12.89 -13.34
CA PHE A 126 -1.22 13.39 -12.36
C PHE A 126 0.14 12.67 -12.40
N GLY A 127 0.20 11.42 -12.86
CA GLY A 127 1.40 10.57 -12.83
C GLY A 127 2.32 10.71 -14.04
N THR A 128 1.81 11.12 -15.20
CA THR A 128 2.64 11.22 -16.43
C THR A 128 3.43 12.52 -16.54
N ARG A 129 3.09 13.55 -15.73
CA ARG A 129 3.65 14.91 -15.86
C ARG A 129 4.79 15.25 -14.89
N HIS A 130 5.00 14.46 -13.83
CA HIS A 130 6.04 14.71 -12.81
C HIS A 130 6.91 13.46 -12.52
N ALA A 131 7.05 12.56 -13.48
CA ALA A 131 7.87 11.35 -13.35
C ALA A 131 9.39 11.63 -13.48
N ASP A 132 9.84 12.82 -13.09
CA ASP A 132 11.27 13.13 -13.01
C ASP A 132 11.81 12.56 -11.70
N ALA A 133 12.29 11.32 -11.75
CA ALA A 133 12.84 10.59 -10.60
C ALA A 133 14.16 11.20 -10.05
N THR A 134 14.56 12.35 -10.56
CA THR A 134 15.84 13.02 -10.27
C THR A 134 15.70 14.19 -9.28
N GLU A 135 14.49 14.72 -9.08
CA GLU A 135 14.22 15.76 -8.08
C GLU A 135 14.00 15.14 -6.69
N HIS A 136 14.49 15.80 -5.63
CA HIS A 136 14.13 15.44 -4.26
C HIS A 136 12.60 15.52 -4.13
N GLN A 137 11.92 14.37 -4.10
CA GLN A 137 10.47 14.28 -3.97
C GLN A 137 10.01 14.59 -2.54
N ASP A 138 10.49 15.68 -1.95
CA ASP A 138 10.13 16.11 -0.59
C ASP A 138 8.61 16.31 -0.47
N GLY A 139 7.96 16.75 -1.55
CA GLY A 139 6.50 16.87 -1.62
C GLY A 139 5.78 15.53 -1.53
N LEU A 140 6.29 14.47 -2.16
CA LEU A 140 5.69 13.12 -2.08
C LEU A 140 5.89 12.53 -0.69
N VAL A 141 7.10 12.68 -0.12
CA VAL A 141 7.41 12.21 1.24
C VAL A 141 6.53 12.92 2.26
N LEU A 142 6.37 14.24 2.14
CA LEU A 142 5.49 15.02 3.00
C LEU A 142 4.02 14.59 2.86
N ALA A 143 3.53 14.38 1.64
CA ALA A 143 2.17 13.93 1.40
C ALA A 143 1.90 12.57 2.07
N VAL A 144 2.81 11.60 1.90
CA VAL A 144 2.73 10.29 2.55
C VAL A 144 2.79 10.41 4.08
N ALA A 145 3.63 11.31 4.61
CA ALA A 145 3.74 11.52 6.05
C ALA A 145 2.41 12.07 6.63
N VAL A 146 1.85 13.12 6.02
CA VAL A 146 0.56 13.70 6.44
C VAL A 146 -0.55 12.66 6.34
N GLU A 147 -0.63 11.95 5.23
CA GLU A 147 -1.60 10.86 5.04
C GLU A 147 -1.48 9.82 6.17
N THR A 148 -0.26 9.43 6.53
CA THR A 148 0.00 8.46 7.60
C THR A 148 -0.42 8.96 8.98
N VAL A 149 -0.21 10.24 9.29
CA VAL A 149 -0.66 10.85 10.56
C VAL A 149 -2.19 10.82 10.68
N VAL A 150 -2.89 11.23 9.61
CA VAL A 150 -4.37 11.19 9.57
C VAL A 150 -4.87 9.76 9.75
N LYS A 151 -4.24 8.80 9.06
CA LYS A 151 -4.55 7.37 9.17
C LYS A 151 -4.38 6.85 10.59
N LEU A 152 -3.28 7.21 11.25
CA LEU A 152 -3.01 6.82 12.64
C LEU A 152 -4.04 7.42 13.60
N ALA A 153 -4.35 8.71 13.45
CA ALA A 153 -5.34 9.39 14.29
C ALA A 153 -6.74 8.74 14.16
N ALA A 154 -7.16 8.42 12.93
CA ALA A 154 -8.41 7.72 12.68
C ALA A 154 -8.43 6.33 13.33
N PHE A 155 -7.33 5.57 13.20
CA PHE A 155 -7.20 4.26 13.83
C PHE A 155 -7.29 4.32 15.37
N LEU A 156 -6.59 5.27 15.99
CA LEU A 156 -6.63 5.46 17.43
C LEU A 156 -8.03 5.88 17.90
N ALA A 157 -8.68 6.80 17.19
CA ALA A 157 -10.03 7.25 17.51
C ALA A 157 -11.03 6.09 17.46
N ILE A 158 -11.01 5.30 16.37
CA ILE A 158 -11.88 4.12 16.20
C ILE A 158 -11.55 3.07 17.26
N GLY A 159 -10.27 2.78 17.50
CA GLY A 159 -9.84 1.81 18.50
C GLY A 159 -10.33 2.18 19.90
N LEU A 160 -10.11 3.43 20.32
CA LEU A 160 -10.59 3.94 21.62
C LEU A 160 -12.12 3.91 21.73
N MET A 161 -12.83 4.33 20.67
CA MET A 161 -14.30 4.27 20.62
C MET A 161 -14.79 2.83 20.83
N VAL A 162 -14.22 1.87 20.09
CA VAL A 162 -14.63 0.47 20.20
C VAL A 162 -14.29 -0.07 21.60
N THR A 163 -13.08 0.13 22.09
CA THR A 163 -12.64 -0.34 23.43
C THR A 163 -13.49 0.20 24.56
N PHE A 164 -13.72 1.51 24.60
CA PHE A 164 -14.31 2.16 25.78
C PHE A 164 -15.81 2.45 25.66
N LEU A 165 -16.32 2.73 24.45
CA LEU A 165 -17.74 3.06 24.26
C LEU A 165 -18.58 1.85 23.88
N ILE A 166 -18.03 0.88 23.15
CA ILE A 166 -18.76 -0.34 22.75
C ILE A 166 -18.55 -1.46 23.78
N PHE A 167 -17.30 -1.77 24.11
CA PHE A 167 -16.97 -2.89 25.01
C PHE A 167 -16.85 -2.47 26.49
N GLY A 168 -16.89 -1.17 26.81
CA GLY A 168 -16.83 -0.69 28.20
C GLY A 168 -15.46 -0.79 28.88
N GLY A 169 -14.47 -1.43 28.24
CA GLY A 169 -13.09 -1.48 28.68
C GLY A 169 -12.28 -2.56 27.96
N PRO A 170 -10.94 -2.53 28.06
CA PRO A 170 -10.06 -3.51 27.42
C PRO A 170 -10.14 -4.92 28.05
N GLY A 171 -10.68 -5.04 29.27
CA GLY A 171 -10.88 -6.33 29.94
C GLY A 171 -12.05 -7.15 29.38
N ASP A 172 -13.00 -6.48 28.72
CA ASP A 172 -14.23 -7.08 28.18
C ASP A 172 -14.14 -7.30 26.65
N MET A 173 -12.97 -7.08 26.05
CA MET A 173 -12.70 -7.22 24.61
C MET A 173 -12.29 -8.64 24.19
N PHE A 174 -11.98 -9.54 25.14
CA PHE A 174 -11.47 -10.89 24.88
C PHE A 174 -12.38 -11.97 25.46
#